data_AF-A0AAJ2THV5-F1
#
_entry.id   AF-A0AAJ2THV5-F1
#
_cell.length_a   1.000
_cell.length_b   1.000
_cell.length_c   1.000
_cell.angle_alpha   90.00
_cell.angle_beta   90.00
_cell.angle_gamma   90.00
#
_symmetry.space_group_name_H-M   'P 1'
#
loop_
_entity.id
_entity.type
_entity.pdbx_description
1 polymer ?
#
loop_
_entity_poly.entity_id
_entity_poly.type
_entity_poly.pdbx_seq_one_letter_code
_entity_poly.pdbx_strand_id
1 'polypeptide(L)'
;MGEIGEFLGWLTVFSFGATLANYILKYINKKYSKLINSTLKYKKFNALFMKIFVRHHKFWGIATIITLLLHFYIQSTFREVSTTGLIAGGILLIQMLLGMSGAYIFKKRQGLWFVSHRIISIILILGIIIHLL
;
A
#
# COMPACT_ATOMS: atom_id res chain seq x y z
N MET A 1 2.69 2.65 25.80
CA MET A 1 2.42 3.53 24.63
C MET A 1 3.37 3.31 23.47
N GLY A 2 4.67 3.03 23.70
CA GLY A 2 5.59 2.63 22.62
C GLY A 2 5.11 1.42 21.81
N GLU A 3 4.57 0.40 22.49
CA GLU A 3 3.98 -0.79 21.86
C GLU A 3 2.79 -0.47 20.93
N ILE A 4 1.98 0.55 21.27
CA ILE A 4 0.85 0.99 20.44
C ILE A 4 1.36 1.72 19.19
N GLY A 5 2.39 2.56 19.34
CA GLY A 5 3.06 3.20 18.21
C GLY A 5 3.65 2.17 17.26
N GLU A 6 4.37 1.18 17.78
CA GLU A 6 4.94 0.07 17.00
C GLU A 6 3.86 -0.75 16.29
N PHE A 7 2.78 -1.11 16.99
CA PHE A 7 1.64 -1.82 16.41
C PHE A 7 1.02 -1.04 15.23
N LEU A 8 0.80 0.27 15.39
CA LEU A 8 0.28 1.14 14.33
C LEU A 8 1.27 1.27 13.15
N GLY A 9 2.57 1.24 13.43
CA GLY A 9 3.62 1.20 12.42
C GLY A 9 3.51 -0.08 11.57
N TRP A 10 3.47 -1.24 12.21
CA TRP A 10 3.27 -2.52 11.52
C TRP A 10 1.94 -2.61 10.77
N LEU A 11 0.86 -2.05 11.34
CA LEU A 11 -0.44 -2.01 10.68
C LEU A 11 -0.41 -1.12 9.41
N THR A 12 0.38 -0.04 9.43
CA THR A 12 0.65 0.80 8.26
C THR A 12 1.41 0.03 7.19
N VAL A 13 2.49 -0.68 7.57
CA VAL A 13 3.26 -1.53 6.67
C VAL A 13 2.38 -2.63 6.07
N PHE A 14 1.56 -3.31 6.87
CA PHE A 14 0.64 -4.34 6.41
C PHE A 14 -0.40 -3.81 5.42
N SER A 15 -1.05 -2.69 5.77
CA SER A 15 -2.06 -2.07 4.90
C SER A 15 -1.43 -1.60 3.59
N PHE A 16 -0.23 -1.01 3.64
CA PHE A 16 0.52 -0.66 2.44
C PHE A 16 0.89 -1.90 1.61
N GLY A 17 1.36 -2.97 2.24
CA GLY A 17 1.62 -4.26 1.58
C GLY A 17 0.38 -4.81 0.86
N ALA A 18 -0.80 -4.70 1.48
CA ALA A 18 -2.07 -5.06 0.86
C ALA A 18 -2.40 -4.20 -0.37
N THR A 19 -2.02 -2.91 -0.39
CA THR A 19 -2.12 -2.09 -1.61
C THR A 19 -1.20 -2.57 -2.73
N LEU A 20 0.03 -2.99 -2.41
CA LEU A 20 1.00 -3.52 -3.38
C LEU A 20 0.56 -4.87 -3.95
N ALA A 21 -0.11 -5.69 -3.13
CA ALA A 21 -0.64 -6.99 -3.55
C ALA A 21 -1.56 -6.86 -4.78
N ASN A 22 -2.24 -5.72 -4.98
CA ASN A 22 -3.05 -5.48 -6.19
C ASN A 22 -2.21 -5.59 -7.49
N TYR A 23 -0.98 -5.07 -7.51
CA TYR A 23 -0.12 -5.18 -8.68
C TYR A 23 0.35 -6.63 -8.88
N ILE A 24 0.83 -7.26 -7.81
CA ILE A 24 1.35 -8.64 -7.83
C ILE A 24 0.27 -9.63 -8.26
N LEU A 25 -0.93 -9.56 -7.66
CA LEU A 25 -2.04 -10.45 -7.97
C LEU A 25 -2.56 -10.27 -9.39
N LYS A 26 -2.59 -9.03 -9.91
CA LYS A 26 -2.92 -8.80 -11.33
C LYS A 26 -1.90 -9.46 -12.26
N TYR A 27 -0.61 -9.39 -11.92
CA TYR A 27 0.44 -10.04 -12.70
C TYR A 27 0.31 -11.57 -12.65
N ILE A 28 0.14 -12.14 -11.45
CA ILE A 28 -0.06 -13.58 -11.26
C ILE A 28 -1.30 -14.05 -12.04
N ASN A 29 -2.43 -13.35 -11.90
CA ASN A 29 -3.66 -13.70 -12.60
C ASN A 29 -3.50 -13.64 -14.13
N LYS A 30 -2.73 -12.68 -14.65
CA LYS A 30 -2.43 -12.59 -16.09
C LYS A 30 -1.52 -13.72 -16.57
N LYS A 31 -0.45 -14.02 -15.82
CA LYS A 31 0.58 -14.99 -16.21
C LYS A 31 0.13 -16.44 -16.04
N TYR A 32 -0.62 -16.74 -14.98
CA TYR A 32 -1.01 -18.09 -14.60
C TYR A 32 -2.52 -18.36 -14.75
N SER A 33 -3.22 -17.60 -15.60
CA SER A 33 -4.67 -17.71 -15.81
C SER A 33 -5.12 -19.14 -16.14
N LYS A 34 -4.36 -19.87 -16.97
CA LYS A 34 -4.64 -21.26 -17.33
C LYS A 34 -4.63 -22.19 -16.11
N LEU A 35 -3.62 -22.05 -15.24
CA LEU A 35 -3.50 -22.83 -14.00
C LEU A 35 -4.61 -22.46 -13.00
N ILE A 36 -4.92 -21.18 -12.86
CA ILE A 36 -5.99 -20.72 -11.96
C ILE A 36 -7.35 -21.28 -12.38
N ASN A 37 -7.58 -21.39 -13.68
CA ASN A 37 -8.83 -21.90 -14.24
C ASN A 37 -8.89 -23.43 -14.33
N SER A 38 -7.80 -24.16 -14.05
CA SER A 38 -7.78 -25.62 -14.17
C SER A 38 -8.54 -26.35 -13.06
N THR A 39 -8.68 -25.73 -11.88
CA THR A 39 -9.43 -26.30 -10.76
C THR A 39 -10.39 -25.30 -10.12
N LEU A 40 -11.54 -25.78 -9.65
CA LEU A 40 -12.52 -24.95 -8.95
C LEU A 40 -11.92 -24.33 -7.66
N LYS A 41 -11.02 -25.06 -6.99
CA LYS A 41 -10.33 -24.60 -5.78
C LYS A 41 -9.49 -23.35 -6.08
N TYR A 42 -8.60 -23.41 -7.07
CA TYR A 42 -7.74 -22.26 -7.43
C TYR A 42 -8.55 -21.07 -7.93
N LYS A 43 -9.62 -21.32 -8.69
CA LYS A 43 -10.54 -20.27 -9.15
C LYS A 43 -11.20 -19.55 -7.96
N LYS A 44 -11.70 -20.29 -6.96
CA LYS A 44 -12.31 -19.72 -5.75
C LYS A 44 -11.31 -18.90 -4.92
N PHE A 45 -10.10 -19.43 -4.69
CA PHE A 45 -9.06 -18.69 -3.98
C PHE A 45 -8.67 -17.41 -4.72
N ASN A 46 -8.38 -17.50 -6.02
CA ASN A 46 -8.04 -16.33 -6.82
C ASN A 46 -9.16 -15.28 -6.80
N ALA A 47 -10.43 -15.69 -6.92
CA ALA A 47 -11.56 -14.76 -6.82
C ALA A 47 -11.62 -14.04 -5.47
N LEU A 48 -11.32 -14.73 -4.36
CA LEU A 48 -11.23 -14.14 -3.04
C LEU A 48 -10.09 -13.10 -2.95
N PHE A 49 -8.87 -13.48 -3.36
CA PHE A 49 -7.71 -12.57 -3.36
C PHE A 49 -7.93 -11.36 -4.25
N MET A 50 -8.48 -11.55 -5.45
CA MET A 50 -8.83 -10.47 -6.36
C MET A 50 -9.91 -9.55 -5.77
N LYS A 51 -10.89 -10.10 -5.04
CA LYS A 51 -11.87 -9.28 -4.32
C LYS A 51 -11.20 -8.47 -3.21
N ILE A 52 -10.42 -9.10 -2.32
CA ILE A 52 -9.86 -8.43 -1.14
C ILE A 52 -8.82 -7.39 -1.52
N PHE A 53 -7.84 -7.73 -2.36
CA PHE A 53 -6.67 -6.87 -2.59
C PHE A 53 -6.82 -5.99 -3.83
N VAL A 54 -7.41 -6.51 -4.92
CA VAL A 54 -7.54 -5.75 -6.17
C VAL A 54 -8.78 -4.86 -6.17
N ARG A 55 -9.96 -5.42 -5.88
CA ARG A 55 -11.22 -4.64 -5.90
C ARG A 55 -11.26 -3.61 -4.78
N HIS A 56 -10.77 -3.95 -3.59
CA HIS A 56 -10.75 -3.05 -2.44
C HIS A 56 -9.40 -2.33 -2.23
N HIS A 57 -8.50 -2.27 -3.23
CA HIS A 57 -7.19 -1.61 -3.10
C HIS A 57 -7.28 -0.17 -2.55
N LYS A 58 -8.34 0.58 -2.90
CA LYS A 58 -8.57 1.94 -2.40
C LYS A 58 -8.80 1.97 -0.89
N PHE A 59 -9.54 1.00 -0.36
CA PHE A 59 -9.79 0.89 1.07
C PHE A 59 -8.51 0.55 1.83
N TRP A 60 -7.65 -0.31 1.26
CA TRP A 60 -6.31 -0.53 1.81
C TRP A 60 -5.48 0.75 1.83
N GLY A 61 -5.51 1.56 0.76
CA GLY A 61 -4.81 2.85 0.73
C GLY A 61 -5.35 3.85 1.76
N ILE A 62 -6.66 3.88 1.99
CA ILE A 62 -7.28 4.69 3.05
C ILE A 62 -6.84 4.18 4.42
N ALA A 63 -6.87 2.86 4.64
CA ALA A 63 -6.41 2.26 5.90
C ALA A 63 -4.95 2.61 6.19
N THR A 64 -4.05 2.51 5.21
CA THR A 64 -2.65 2.92 5.33
C THR A 64 -2.49 4.35 5.83
N ILE A 65 -3.30 5.28 5.33
CA ILE A 65 -3.20 6.70 5.72
C ILE A 65 -3.74 6.92 7.13
N ILE A 66 -4.88 6.32 7.46
CA ILE A 66 -5.44 6.40 8.81
C ILE A 66 -4.42 5.86 9.82
N THR A 67 -3.82 4.70 9.55
CA THR A 67 -2.85 4.09 10.46
C THR A 67 -1.54 4.88 10.50
N LEU A 68 -1.10 5.46 9.38
CA LEU A 68 0.08 6.34 9.36
C LEU A 68 -0.14 7.57 10.22
N LEU A 69 -1.29 8.25 10.09
CA LEU A 69 -1.61 9.44 10.87
C LEU A 69 -1.70 9.12 12.36
N LEU A 70 -2.33 8.01 12.73
CA LEU A 70 -2.38 7.54 14.11
C LEU A 70 -1.00 7.18 14.63
N HIS A 71 -0.19 6.46 13.85
CA HIS A 71 1.19 6.12 14.20
C HIS A 71 2.00 7.40 14.46
N PHE A 72 1.92 8.38 13.57
CA PHE A 72 2.63 9.65 13.68
C PHE A 72 2.17 10.46 14.90
N TYR A 73 0.87 10.54 15.16
CA TYR A 73 0.30 11.23 16.31
C TYR A 73 0.76 10.63 17.64
N ILE A 74 0.66 9.30 17.77
CA ILE A 74 1.12 8.59 18.98
C ILE A 74 2.63 8.73 19.13
N GLN A 75 3.40 8.54 18.05
CA GLN A 75 4.85 8.64 18.11
C GLN A 75 5.28 10.05 18.55
N SER A 76 4.79 11.11 17.91
CA SER A 76 5.15 12.50 18.23
C SER A 76 4.74 12.95 19.63
N THR A 77 3.71 12.35 20.22
CA THR A 77 3.27 12.67 21.59
C THR A 77 4.19 12.06 22.65
N PHE A 78 4.76 10.87 22.37
CA PHE A 78 5.46 10.08 23.39
C PHE A 78 6.96 9.87 23.12
N ARG A 79 7.44 10.15 21.91
CA ARG A 79 8.83 9.97 21.46
C ARG A 79 9.19 10.96 20.37
N GLU A 80 10.49 11.14 20.14
CA GLU A 80 10.95 11.85 18.96
C GLU A 80 10.65 11.05 17.70
N VAL A 81 10.26 11.76 16.64
CA VAL A 81 10.06 11.16 15.33
C VAL A 81 11.40 11.17 14.60
N SER A 82 11.84 10.02 14.12
CA SER A 82 13.09 9.94 13.37
C SER A 82 12.97 10.61 12.00
N THR A 83 14.08 11.18 11.53
CA THR A 83 14.17 11.79 10.18
C THR A 83 13.81 10.79 9.08
N THR A 84 14.21 9.53 9.22
CA THR A 84 13.87 8.46 8.26
C THR A 84 12.36 8.19 8.24
N GLY A 85 11.69 8.25 9.40
CA GLY A 85 10.24 8.10 9.52
C GLY A 85 9.46 9.26 8.89
N LEU A 86 9.93 10.48 9.08
CA LEU A 86 9.39 11.67 8.41
C LEU A 86 9.49 11.57 6.89
N ILE A 87 10.65 11.15 6.37
CA ILE A 87 10.87 10.98 4.93
C ILE A 87 9.95 9.87 4.39
N ALA A 88 9.91 8.70 5.03
CA ALA A 88 9.05 7.59 4.61
C ALA A 88 7.56 7.97 4.63
N GLY A 89 7.11 8.62 5.71
CA GLY A 89 5.74 9.14 5.83
C GLY A 89 5.41 10.17 4.75
N GLY A 90 6.32 11.09 4.44
CA GLY A 90 6.17 12.07 3.37
C GLY A 90 6.04 11.42 1.99
N ILE A 91 6.89 10.43 1.68
CA ILE A 91 6.79 9.66 0.43
C ILE A 91 5.45 8.91 0.37
N LEU A 92 4.97 8.35 1.49
CA LEU A 92 3.67 7.68 1.57
C LEU A 92 2.51 8.64 1.31
N LEU A 93 2.57 9.86 1.83
CA LEU A 93 1.58 10.89 1.55
C LEU A 93 1.57 11.28 0.07
N ILE A 94 2.73 11.50 -0.54
CA ILE A 94 2.85 11.76 -1.98
C ILE A 94 2.26 10.61 -2.79
N GLN A 95 2.56 9.37 -2.40
CA GLN A 95 2.04 8.17 -3.04
C GLN A 95 0.50 8.11 -3.01
N MET A 96 -0.11 8.48 -1.89
CA MET A 96 -1.56 8.56 -1.74
C MET A 96 -2.15 9.69 -2.59
N LEU A 97 -1.56 10.88 -2.58
CA LEU A 97 -1.99 12.01 -3.40
C LEU A 97 -1.97 11.65 -4.89
N LEU A 98 -0.93 10.94 -5.36
CA LEU A 98 -0.88 10.42 -6.72
C LEU A 98 -2.00 9.42 -6.99
N GLY A 99 -2.28 8.50 -6.06
CA GLY A 99 -3.40 7.57 -6.17
C GLY A 99 -4.77 8.28 -6.29
N MET A 100 -4.98 9.33 -5.50
CA MET A 100 -6.20 10.15 -5.53
C MET A 100 -6.30 10.96 -6.83
N SER A 101 -5.20 11.59 -7.27
CA SER A 101 -5.15 12.32 -8.54
C SER A 101 -5.51 11.41 -9.73
N GLY A 102 -5.03 10.17 -9.73
CA GLY A 102 -5.38 9.17 -10.73
C GLY A 102 -6.86 8.81 -10.75
N ALA A 103 -7.49 8.76 -9.57
CA ALA A 103 -8.89 8.41 -9.44
C ALA A 103 -9.84 9.56 -9.84
N TYR A 104 -9.53 10.79 -9.42
CA TYR A 104 -10.44 11.94 -9.54
C TYR A 104 -10.07 12.92 -10.65
N ILE A 105 -8.77 13.22 -10.83
CA ILE A 105 -8.29 14.23 -11.78
C ILE A 105 -8.11 13.59 -13.16
N PHE A 106 -7.29 12.54 -13.25
CA PHE A 106 -6.97 11.90 -14.53
C PHE A 106 -8.02 10.88 -15.00
N LYS A 107 -9.12 10.72 -14.24
CA LYS A 107 -10.25 9.82 -14.54
C LYS A 107 -9.79 8.43 -15.00
N LYS A 108 -8.77 7.87 -14.34
CA LYS A 108 -8.15 6.56 -14.61
C LYS A 108 -7.44 6.41 -15.97
N ARG A 109 -7.20 7.50 -16.71
CA ARG A 109 -6.40 7.45 -17.94
C ARG A 109 -4.95 7.14 -17.58
N GLN A 110 -4.35 6.14 -18.23
CA GLN A 110 -2.95 5.77 -17.99
C GLN A 110 -2.03 6.78 -18.67
N GLY A 111 -0.98 7.21 -17.96
CA GLY A 111 -0.02 8.22 -18.43
C GLY A 111 1.14 8.33 -17.45
N LEU A 112 1.88 9.44 -17.49
CA LEU A 112 3.06 9.67 -16.64
C LEU A 112 2.74 9.50 -15.15
N TRP A 113 1.61 10.04 -14.66
CA TRP A 113 1.21 9.92 -13.26
C TRP A 113 1.14 8.46 -12.77
N PHE A 114 0.72 7.54 -13.64
CA PHE A 114 0.57 6.12 -13.30
C PHE A 114 1.93 5.43 -13.17
N VAL A 115 2.88 5.81 -14.03
CA VAL A 115 4.27 5.35 -13.93
C VAL A 115 4.91 5.91 -12.66
N SER A 116 4.75 7.21 -12.39
CA SER A 116 5.23 7.85 -11.16
C SER A 116 4.67 7.18 -9.91
N HIS A 117 3.36 6.92 -9.86
CA HIS A 117 2.72 6.22 -8.75
C HIS A 117 3.29 4.82 -8.52
N ARG A 118 3.70 4.12 -9.58
CA ARG A 118 4.36 2.81 -9.42
C ARG A 118 5.80 2.94 -8.94
N ILE A 119 6.58 3.84 -9.52
CA ILE A 119 7.98 4.04 -9.14
C ILE A 119 8.07 4.49 -7.67
N ILE A 120 7.24 5.46 -7.27
CA ILE A 120 7.20 5.95 -5.89
C ILE A 120 6.79 4.84 -4.91
N SER A 121 5.87 3.94 -5.31
CA SER A 121 5.55 2.78 -4.47
C SER A 121 6.74 1.87 -4.20
N ILE A 122 7.65 1.70 -5.17
CA ILE A 122 8.86 0.88 -5.02
C ILE A 122 9.90 1.62 -4.16
N ILE A 123 10.10 2.92 -4.40
CA ILE A 123 10.98 3.76 -3.57
C ILE A 123 10.51 3.75 -2.11
N LEU A 124 9.20 3.79 -1.88
CA LEU A 124 8.62 3.74 -0.54
C LEU A 124 8.93 2.44 0.20
N ILE A 125 9.02 1.29 -0.50
CA ILE A 125 9.46 0.03 0.12
C ILE A 125 10.88 0.19 0.70
N LEU A 126 11.80 0.79 -0.07
CA LEU A 126 13.15 1.06 0.40
C LEU A 126 13.15 2.03 1.59
N GLY A 127 12.33 3.10 1.53
CA GLY A 127 12.18 4.05 2.63
C GLY A 127 11.68 3.41 3.93
N ILE A 128 10.72 2.49 3.84
CA ILE A 128 10.22 1.73 4.99
C ILE A 128 11.32 0.82 5.55
N ILE A 129 12.04 0.10 4.70
CA ILE A 129 13.14 -0.78 5.15
C ILE A 129 14.20 0.04 5.90
N ILE A 130 14.63 1.17 5.33
CA ILE A 130 15.63 2.05 5.96
C ILE A 130 15.13 2.61 7.30
N HIS A 131 13.82 2.88 7.43
CA HIS A 131 13.25 3.37 8.67
C HIS A 131 13.19 2.29 9.78
N LEU A 132 13.08 1.01 9.40
CA LEU A 132 13.03 -0.12 10.32
C LEU A 132 14.41 -0.60 10.81
N LEU A 133 15.49 -0.20 10.11
CA LEU A 133 16.89 -0.47 10.47
C LEU A 133 17.42 0.58 11.43
#